data_AF-A0AAD5NXA0-F1
#
_entry.id   AF-A0AAD5NXA0-F1
#
_cell.length_a   1.000
_cell.length_b   1.000
_cell.length_c   1.000
_cell.angle_alpha   90.00
_cell.angle_beta   90.00
_cell.angle_gamma   90.00
#
_symmetry.space_group_name_H-M   'P 1'
#
loop_
_entity.id
_entity.type
_entity.pdbx_description
1 polymer ?
#
loop_
_entity_poly.entity_id
_entity_poly.type
_entity_poly.pdbx_seq_one_letter_code
_entity_poly.pdbx_strand_id
1 'polypeptide(L)'
;MPLFVISKKLTITDITTRKCDIPSEILKYITLTNGQHSKKVTAADIWGKEWELHYYTRPRGQKCPVFTTGWRQFVETKRLQVGDELVISGHQVAAVDLGELEIRYMIQVKRPGPVTFNGEPVTLDVEYLT
;
A
#
# COMPACT_ATOMS: atom_id res chain seq x y z
N MET A 1 -14.89 6.72 7.74
CA MET A 1 -13.54 6.94 8.31
C MET A 1 -12.72 5.67 8.09
N PRO A 2 -11.43 5.75 7.72
CA PRO A 2 -10.60 4.57 7.61
C PRO A 2 -10.40 3.91 8.98
N LEU A 3 -10.39 2.58 9.03
CA LEU A 3 -10.00 1.78 10.19
C LEU A 3 -8.51 2.02 10.53
N PHE A 4 -7.68 2.17 9.50
CA PHE A 4 -6.28 2.51 9.66
C PHE A 4 -5.77 3.28 8.44
N VAL A 5 -4.71 4.05 8.66
CA VAL A 5 -3.90 4.69 7.62
C VAL A 5 -2.44 4.50 8.02
N ILE A 6 -1.65 3.95 7.10
CA ILE A 6 -0.21 3.74 7.26
C ILE A 6 0.46 4.33 6.05
N SER A 7 1.53 5.10 6.24
CA SER A 7 2.31 5.65 5.14
C SER A 7 3.80 5.35 5.24
N LYS A 8 4.47 5.43 4.10
CA LYS A 8 5.91 5.21 3.95
C LYS A 8 6.43 6.05 2.79
N LYS A 9 7.58 6.71 2.98
CA LYS A 9 8.36 7.26 1.86
C LYS A 9 9.09 6.14 1.12
N LEU A 10 8.86 6.04 -0.19
CA LEU A 10 9.44 5.02 -1.04
C LEU A 10 10.94 5.26 -1.23
N THR A 11 11.72 4.23 -0.95
CA THR A 11 13.17 4.23 -1.09
C THR A 11 13.59 3.76 -2.49
N ILE A 12 14.88 3.93 -2.82
CA ILE A 12 15.44 3.40 -4.07
C ILE A 12 15.19 1.90 -4.24
N THR A 13 15.25 1.11 -3.16
CA THR A 13 15.00 -0.33 -3.23
C THR A 13 13.52 -0.66 -3.47
N ASP A 14 12.60 0.15 -2.93
CA ASP A 14 11.17 -0.04 -3.17
C ASP A 14 10.84 0.24 -4.65
N ILE A 15 11.49 1.21 -5.28
CA ILE A 15 11.23 1.57 -6.68
C ILE A 15 11.93 0.63 -7.68
N THR A 16 13.18 0.27 -7.41
CA THR A 16 14.02 -0.45 -8.40
C THR A 16 13.91 -1.97 -8.33
N THR A 17 13.41 -2.52 -7.21
CA THR A 17 13.27 -3.96 -7.04
C THR A 17 11.84 -4.43 -7.25
N ARG A 18 11.61 -5.75 -7.23
CA ARG A 18 10.27 -6.36 -7.36
C ARG A 18 9.49 -6.39 -6.03
N LYS A 19 9.95 -5.67 -5.01
CA LYS A 19 9.33 -5.68 -3.68
C LYS A 19 9.35 -4.29 -3.04
N CYS A 20 8.35 -4.02 -2.22
CA CYS A 20 8.30 -2.84 -1.36
C CYS A 20 8.23 -3.31 0.09
N ASP A 21 9.20 -2.90 0.92
CA ASP A 21 9.05 -3.07 2.36
C ASP A 21 7.92 -2.15 2.82
N ILE A 22 7.05 -2.62 3.72
CA ILE A 22 5.96 -1.79 4.26
C ILE A 22 6.06 -1.73 5.78
N PRO A 23 5.50 -0.69 6.43
CA PRO A 23 5.62 -0.56 7.89
C PRO A 23 4.99 -1.75 8.63
N SER A 24 5.64 -2.19 9.70
CA SER A 24 5.26 -3.39 10.46
C SER A 24 3.87 -3.30 11.10
N GLU A 25 3.35 -2.09 11.27
CA GLU A 25 2.03 -1.75 11.77
C GLU A 25 0.92 -2.44 10.97
N ILE A 26 1.16 -2.72 9.68
CA ILE A 26 0.22 -3.43 8.81
C ILE A 26 -0.06 -4.87 9.27
N LEU A 27 0.84 -5.47 10.05
CA LEU A 27 0.69 -6.84 10.58
C LEU A 27 -0.59 -7.00 11.42
N LYS A 28 -1.11 -5.91 12.00
CA LYS A 28 -2.36 -5.91 12.77
C LYS A 28 -3.61 -6.00 11.89
N TYR A 29 -3.48 -5.63 10.61
CA TYR A 29 -4.63 -5.43 9.71
C TYR A 29 -4.67 -6.41 8.54
N ILE A 30 -3.58 -7.12 8.26
CA ILE A 30 -3.53 -8.21 7.27
C ILE A 30 -3.11 -9.49 7.98
N THR A 31 -4.08 -10.38 8.19
CA THR A 31 -3.85 -11.67 8.83
C THR A 31 -3.47 -12.72 7.78
N LEU A 32 -2.48 -13.54 8.14
CA LEU A 32 -2.11 -14.76 7.41
C LEU A 32 -2.60 -15.96 8.23
N THR A 33 -3.18 -16.97 7.58
CA THR A 33 -3.57 -18.20 8.29
C THR A 33 -2.33 -19.00 8.68
N ASN A 34 -2.47 -19.91 9.65
CA ASN A 34 -1.36 -20.73 10.11
C ASN A 34 -0.68 -21.47 8.93
N GLY A 35 0.66 -21.41 8.89
CA GLY A 35 1.47 -21.99 7.81
C GLY A 35 1.58 -21.12 6.55
N GLN A 36 0.77 -20.08 6.38
CA GLN A 36 0.93 -19.13 5.28
C GLN A 36 2.00 -18.08 5.59
N HIS A 37 2.78 -17.75 4.57
CA HIS A 37 3.76 -16.66 4.61
C HIS A 37 3.44 -15.55 3.62
N SER A 38 2.46 -15.78 2.74
CA SER A 38 1.97 -14.80 1.79
C SER A 38 0.48 -14.95 1.55
N LYS A 39 -0.18 -13.85 1.19
CA LYS A 39 -1.58 -13.78 0.80
C LYS A 39 -1.75 -12.74 -0.31
N LYS A 40 -2.66 -13.00 -1.26
CA LYS A 40 -3.08 -11.99 -2.24
C LYS A 40 -3.96 -10.94 -1.54
N VAL A 41 -3.66 -9.68 -1.76
CA VAL A 41 -4.38 -8.52 -1.25
C VAL A 41 -4.76 -7.67 -2.45
N THR A 42 -6.04 -7.35 -2.57
CA THR A 42 -6.53 -6.40 -3.58
C THR A 42 -6.73 -5.05 -2.90
N ALA A 43 -6.10 -4.01 -3.44
CA ALA A 43 -6.25 -2.64 -2.96
C ALA A 43 -6.73 -1.74 -4.10
N ALA A 44 -7.75 -0.92 -3.84
CA ALA A 44 -8.27 0.02 -4.82
C ALA A 44 -7.56 1.37 -4.72
N ASP A 45 -7.28 2.01 -5.85
CA ASP A 45 -6.80 3.39 -5.88
C ASP A 45 -7.94 4.43 -5.81
N ILE A 46 -7.61 5.72 -5.90
CA ILE A 46 -8.61 6.80 -5.79
C ILE A 46 -9.64 6.80 -6.93
N TRP A 47 -9.35 6.15 -8.06
CA TRP A 47 -10.28 5.98 -9.16
C TRP A 47 -11.05 4.66 -9.09
N GLY A 48 -10.84 3.89 -8.03
CA GLY A 48 -11.45 2.58 -7.82
C GLY A 48 -10.79 1.47 -8.64
N LYS A 49 -9.67 1.73 -9.33
CA LYS A 49 -8.95 0.67 -10.02
C LYS A 49 -8.26 -0.23 -9.00
N GLU A 50 -8.49 -1.52 -9.14
CA GLU A 50 -7.97 -2.54 -8.23
C GLU A 50 -6.56 -2.99 -8.63
N TRP A 51 -5.71 -3.11 -7.62
CA TRP A 51 -4.34 -3.57 -7.73
C TRP A 51 -4.16 -4.83 -6.92
N GLU A 52 -3.86 -5.92 -7.61
CA GLU A 52 -3.54 -7.19 -6.95
C GLU A 52 -2.08 -7.20 -6.52
N LEU A 53 -1.86 -7.27 -5.20
CA LEU A 53 -0.55 -7.29 -4.58
C LEU A 53 -0.38 -8.57 -3.77
N HIS A 54 0.81 -9.17 -3.78
CA HIS A 54 1.13 -10.24 -2.84
C HIS A 54 1.78 -9.67 -1.59
N TYR A 55 1.05 -9.73 -0.49
CA TYR A 55 1.56 -9.48 0.85
C TYR A 55 2.35 -10.69 1.32
N TYR A 56 3.59 -10.50 1.74
CA TYR A 56 4.43 -11.55 2.31
C TYR A 56 5.07 -11.10 3.62
N THR A 57 5.24 -12.03 4.56
CA THR A 57 6.03 -11.83 5.77
C THR A 57 7.06 -12.93 5.91
N ARG A 58 8.24 -12.59 6.47
CA ARG A 58 9.29 -13.59 6.71
C ARG A 58 8.76 -14.75 7.57
N PRO A 59 9.08 -16.01 7.23
CA PRO A 59 8.63 -17.18 7.99
C PRO A 59 9.31 -17.28 9.36
N ARG A 60 10.54 -16.78 9.48
CA ARG A 60 11.37 -16.87 10.69
C ARG A 60 11.95 -15.49 11.05
N GLY A 61 12.26 -15.31 12.33
CA GLY A 61 12.81 -14.05 12.85
C GLY A 61 11.79 -12.92 12.90
N GLN A 62 12.28 -11.68 12.92
CA GLN A 62 11.42 -10.50 12.92
C GLN A 62 10.55 -10.46 11.65
N LYS A 63 9.24 -10.24 11.84
CA LYS A 63 8.28 -10.11 10.75
C LYS A 63 8.57 -8.82 9.99
N CYS A 64 9.02 -8.96 8.75
CA CYS A 64 9.18 -7.86 7.80
C CYS A 64 8.11 -8.02 6.72
N PRO A 65 7.02 -7.23 6.76
CA PRO A 65 6.01 -7.28 5.73
C PRO A 65 6.49 -6.58 4.45
N VAL A 66 6.17 -7.18 3.32
CA VAL A 66 6.50 -6.66 1.98
C VAL A 66 5.33 -6.86 1.03
N PHE A 67 5.19 -5.96 0.07
CA PHE A 67 4.49 -6.26 -1.19
C PHE A 67 5.47 -6.81 -2.21
N THR A 68 5.06 -7.81 -2.99
CA THR A 68 5.91 -8.52 -3.95
C THR A 68 5.26 -8.56 -5.33
N THR A 69 4.60 -9.66 -5.71
CA THR A 69 3.86 -9.78 -6.97
C THR A 69 2.88 -8.61 -7.12
N GLY A 70 2.80 -8.04 -8.33
CA GLY A 70 1.99 -6.86 -8.64
C GLY A 70 2.68 -5.52 -8.35
N TRP A 71 3.63 -5.47 -7.41
CA TRP A 71 4.27 -4.21 -7.01
C TRP A 71 5.03 -3.54 -8.16
N ARG A 72 5.87 -4.29 -8.88
CA ARG A 72 6.64 -3.72 -10.00
C ARG A 72 5.73 -3.15 -11.10
N GLN A 73 4.63 -3.85 -11.41
CA GLN A 73 3.65 -3.37 -12.38
C GLN A 73 2.96 -2.09 -11.90
N PHE A 74 2.65 -2.00 -10.60
CA PHE A 74 2.13 -0.78 -9.99
C PHE A 74 3.11 0.39 -10.12
N VAL A 75 4.39 0.18 -9.78
CA VAL A 75 5.46 1.18 -9.92
C VAL A 75 5.57 1.70 -11.35
N GLU A 76 5.66 0.79 -12.32
CA GLU A 76 5.83 1.13 -13.74
C GLU A 76 4.58 1.86 -14.29
N THR A 77 3.37 1.38 -13.95
CA THR A 77 2.13 1.99 -14.45
C THR A 77 1.88 3.37 -13.87
N LYS A 78 2.10 3.53 -12.55
CA LYS A 78 1.91 4.81 -11.86
C LYS A 78 3.13 5.73 -11.96
N ARG A 79 4.21 5.27 -12.61
CA ARG A 79 5.47 6.02 -12.77
C ARG A 79 6.01 6.54 -11.44
N LEU A 80 6.04 5.65 -10.43
CA LEU A 80 6.47 6.01 -9.09
C LEU A 80 7.96 6.36 -9.05
N GLN A 81 8.33 7.23 -8.12
CA GLN A 81 9.68 7.78 -7.96
C GLN A 81 10.15 7.64 -6.52
N VAL A 82 11.47 7.70 -6.33
CA VAL A 82 12.06 7.74 -5.00
C VAL A 82 11.59 9.01 -4.28
N GLY A 83 11.12 8.86 -3.05
CA GLY A 83 10.58 9.96 -2.26
C GLY A 83 9.06 10.14 -2.35
N ASP A 84 8.39 9.49 -3.31
CA ASP A 84 6.93 9.38 -3.29
C ASP A 84 6.45 8.74 -1.97
N GLU A 85 5.33 9.18 -1.43
CA GLU A 85 4.73 8.63 -0.22
C GLU A 85 3.64 7.63 -0.58
N LEU A 86 3.90 6.36 -0.31
CA LEU A 86 2.90 5.30 -0.39
C LEU A 86 2.00 5.36 0.85
N VAL A 87 0.70 5.43 0.65
CA VAL A 87 -0.34 5.41 1.69
C VAL A 87 -1.22 4.18 1.50
N ILE A 88 -1.39 3.41 2.57
CA ILE A 88 -2.25 2.24 2.64
C ILE A 88 -3.30 2.50 3.70
N SER A 89 -4.57 2.35 3.36
CA SER A 89 -5.66 2.42 4.33
C SER A 89 -6.60 1.24 4.22
N GLY A 90 -7.33 0.96 5.29
CA GLY A 90 -8.39 -0.04 5.31
C GLY A 90 -9.69 0.60 5.74
N HIS A 91 -10.79 0.21 5.12
CA HIS A 91 -12.14 0.66 5.44
C HIS A 91 -12.99 -0.55 5.77
N GLN A 92 -13.69 -0.52 6.90
CA GLN A 92 -14.68 -1.55 7.20
C GLN A 92 -15.85 -1.41 6.22
N VAL A 93 -16.22 -2.53 5.61
CA VAL A 93 -17.37 -2.66 4.75
C VAL A 93 -18.23 -3.82 5.24
N ALA A 94 -19.54 -3.70 5.11
CA ALA A 94 -20.44 -4.81 5.42
C ALA A 94 -20.19 -5.93 4.40
N ALA A 95 -19.87 -7.14 4.87
CA ALA A 95 -19.80 -8.29 3.99
C ALA A 95 -21.19 -8.58 3.41
N VAL A 96 -21.22 -9.01 2.16
CA VAL A 96 -22.46 -9.19 1.38
C VAL A 96 -23.36 -10.26 2.00
N ASP A 97 -22.79 -11.29 2.65
CA ASP A 97 -23.53 -12.52 2.94
C ASP A 97 -23.68 -12.95 4.41
N LEU A 98 -22.97 -12.38 5.40
CA LEU A 98 -22.96 -12.96 6.77
C LEU A 98 -22.90 -11.96 7.95
N GLY A 99 -22.98 -10.65 7.70
CA GLY A 99 -22.82 -9.65 8.78
C GLY A 99 -21.39 -9.58 9.35
N GLU A 100 -20.44 -10.30 8.75
CA GLU A 100 -19.02 -10.14 9.02
C GLU A 100 -18.52 -8.80 8.47
N LEU A 101 -17.59 -8.17 9.17
CA LEU A 101 -16.94 -6.95 8.71
C LEU A 101 -15.74 -7.33 7.84
N GLU A 102 -15.78 -6.96 6.56
CA GLU A 102 -14.63 -7.10 5.67
C GLU A 102 -13.83 -5.78 5.65
N ILE A 103 -12.52 -5.88 5.44
CA ILE A 103 -11.67 -4.70 5.24
C ILE A 103 -11.45 -4.52 3.74
N ARG A 104 -11.99 -3.41 3.20
CA ARG A 104 -11.60 -2.92 1.87
C ARG A 104 -10.29 -2.16 1.99
N TYR A 105 -9.24 -2.65 1.34
CA TYR A 105 -7.95 -1.96 1.29
C TYR A 105 -7.94 -0.91 0.19
N MET A 106 -7.33 0.23 0.49
CA MET A 106 -7.06 1.30 -0.45
C MET A 106 -5.55 1.55 -0.52
N ILE A 107 -5.08 1.93 -1.71
CA ILE A 107 -3.70 2.30 -1.97
C ILE A 107 -3.66 3.65 -2.68
N GLN A 108 -2.84 4.56 -2.18
CA GLN A 108 -2.65 5.88 -2.75
C GLN A 108 -1.16 6.18 -2.77
N VAL A 109 -0.70 6.97 -3.73
CA VAL A 109 0.66 7.47 -3.74
C VAL A 109 0.64 8.97 -3.88
N LYS A 110 1.32 9.67 -2.98
CA LYS A 110 1.43 11.12 -2.98
C LYS A 110 2.83 11.52 -3.42
N ARG A 111 2.91 12.40 -4.41
CA ARG A 111 4.17 13.00 -4.85
C ARG A 111 4.32 14.40 -4.26
N PRO A 112 5.41 14.68 -3.54
CA PRO A 112 5.79 16.04 -3.21
C PRO A 112 6.01 16.85 -4.50
N GLY A 113 5.23 17.91 -4.66
CA GLY A 113 5.34 18.83 -5.78
C GLY A 113 6.51 19.80 -5.62
N PRO A 114 6.88 20.51 -6.70
CA PRO A 114 7.94 21.52 -6.65
C PRO A 114 7.50 22.81 -5.94
N VAL A 115 6.20 22.97 -5.69
CA VAL A 115 5.63 24.15 -5.02
C VAL A 115 5.56 23.89 -3.52
N THR A 116 6.00 24.85 -2.72
CA THR A 116 5.85 24.82 -1.26
C THR A 116 4.76 25.80 -0.82
N PHE A 117 4.02 25.42 0.23
CA PHE A 117 3.09 26.29 0.93
C PHE A 117 3.47 26.28 2.41
N ASN A 118 3.72 27.46 2.99
CA ASN A 118 4.24 27.62 4.35
C ASN A 118 5.53 26.82 4.63
N GLY A 119 6.39 26.66 3.62
CA GLY A 119 7.66 25.92 3.73
C GLY A 119 7.54 24.40 3.55
N GLU A 120 6.33 23.86 3.46
CA GLU A 120 6.09 22.43 3.22
C GLU A 120 5.73 22.17 1.74
N PRO A 121 6.26 21.11 1.10
CA PRO A 121 5.88 20.75 -0.27
C PRO A 121 4.39 20.43 -0.37
N VAL A 122 3.72 21.02 -1.36
CA VAL A 122 2.35 20.65 -1.71
C VAL A 122 2.39 19.24 -2.31
N THR A 123 1.62 18.31 -1.75
CA THR A 123 1.54 16.93 -2.24
C THR A 123 0.35 16.74 -3.18
N LEU A 124 0.54 15.95 -4.24
CA LEU A 124 -0.51 15.58 -5.19
C LEU A 124 -0.61 14.06 -5.26
N ASP A 125 -1.82 13.51 -5.39
CA ASP A 125 -1.96 12.09 -5.71
C ASP A 125 -1.36 11.83 -7.10
N VAL A 126 -0.54 10.78 -7.21
CA VAL A 126 0.20 10.43 -8.42
C VAL A 126 -0.75 10.15 -9.58
N GLU A 127 -1.95 9.68 -9.27
CA GLU A 127 -3.07 9.60 -10.20
C GLU A 127 -3.31 10.89 -10.99
N TYR A 128 -3.21 12.08 -10.39
CA TYR A 128 -3.39 13.34 -11.14
C TYR A 128 -2.20 13.72 -12.03
N LEU A 129 -1.11 12.94 -12.01
CA LEU A 129 0.12 13.20 -12.74
C LEU A 129 0.37 12.22 -13.91
N THR A 130 -0.51 11.23 -14.09
CA THR A 130 -0.39 10.15 -15.08
C THR A 130 -1.58 10.12 -16.01
#